data_AF-A0A6H1KTS8-F1
#
_entry.id   AF-A0A6H1KTS8-F1
#
_cell.length_a   1.000
_cell.length_b   1.000
_cell.length_c   1.000
_cell.angle_alpha   90.00
_cell.angle_beta   90.00
_cell.angle_gamma   90.00
#
_symmetry.space_group_name_H-M   'P 1'
#
loop_
_entity.id
_entity.type
_entity.pdbx_description
1 polymer ?
#
loop_
_entity_poly.entity_id
_entity_poly.type
_entity_poly.pdbx_seq_one_letter_code
_entity_poly.pdbx_strand_id
1 'polypeptide(L)'
;MTAMDDRPLDPRTLVSELEGHLLIEAARAEGRAEAARFARSLAWLTDTQREEVEKAYVDNHLALARRSWERTARRGRELRAEYEAAYHALRRRLCTAFLLGAVVVLAVVTLGSVGAR
;
A
#
# COMPACT_ATOMS: atom_id res chain seq x y z
N MET A 1 32.30 -13.22 1.87
CA MET A 1 32.13 -12.78 3.27
C MET A 1 31.87 -11.28 3.24
N THR A 2 30.65 -10.90 2.86
CA THR A 2 30.22 -9.52 2.68
C THR A 2 30.01 -8.89 4.04
N ALA A 3 30.67 -7.76 4.29
CA ALA A 3 30.44 -6.92 5.46
C ALA A 3 28.93 -6.64 5.55
N MET A 4 28.28 -7.20 6.57
CA MET A 4 26.92 -6.88 6.94
C MET A 4 26.92 -5.40 7.32
N ASP A 5 26.28 -4.60 6.50
CA ASP A 5 26.15 -3.16 6.61
C ASP A 5 25.53 -2.81 7.96
N ASP A 6 26.36 -2.44 8.94
CA ASP A 6 26.02 -2.23 10.36
C ASP A 6 25.33 -0.88 10.59
N ARG A 7 24.59 -0.40 9.58
CA ARG A 7 23.73 0.78 9.70
C ARG A 7 22.47 0.36 10.44
N PRO A 8 22.06 1.05 11.53
CA PRO A 8 20.82 0.72 12.22
C PRO A 8 19.67 0.85 11.21
N LEU A 9 19.09 -0.29 10.85
CA LEU A 9 17.93 -0.35 9.97
C LEU A 9 16.82 0.47 10.62
N ASP A 10 16.25 1.41 9.86
CA ASP A 10 15.08 2.17 10.30
C ASP A 10 14.01 1.16 10.78
N PRO A 11 13.51 1.27 12.02
CA PRO A 11 12.49 0.37 12.54
C PRO A 11 11.30 0.18 11.60
N ARG A 12 10.95 1.19 10.79
CA ARG A 12 9.88 1.07 9.79
C ARG A 12 10.23 0.13 8.64
N THR A 13 11.47 0.16 8.16
CA THR A 13 11.95 -0.74 7.11
C THR A 13 11.93 -2.18 7.60
N LEU A 14 12.40 -2.41 8.82
CA LEU A 14 12.38 -3.75 9.42
C LEU A 14 10.97 -4.30 9.57
N VAL A 15 10.03 -3.49 10.06
CA VAL A 15 8.61 -3.89 10.17
C VAL A 15 8.02 -4.22 8.80
N SER A 16 8.29 -3.39 7.79
CA SER A 16 7.80 -3.65 6.43
C SER A 16 8.35 -4.94 5.84
N GLU A 17 9.62 -5.27 6.07
CA GLU A 17 10.21 -6.52 5.60
C GLU A 17 9.61 -7.74 6.33
N LEU A 18 9.44 -7.61 7.65
CA LEU A 18 8.82 -8.65 8.47
C LEU A 18 7.38 -8.90 8.05
N GLU A 19 6.57 -7.85 7.87
CA GLU A 19 5.20 -7.96 7.36
C GLU A 19 5.15 -8.66 6.00
N GLY A 20 6.07 -8.30 5.09
CA GLY A 20 6.20 -8.96 3.79
C GLY A 20 6.49 -10.46 3.90
N HIS A 21 7.41 -10.84 4.79
CA HIS A 21 7.71 -12.25 5.04
C HIS A 21 6.53 -13.00 5.65
N LEU A 22 5.87 -12.41 6.65
CA LEU A 22 4.71 -12.99 7.31
C LEU A 22 3.53 -13.18 6.34
N LEU A 23 3.29 -12.24 5.44
CA LEU A 23 2.26 -12.36 4.40
C LEU A 23 2.52 -13.54 3.47
N ILE A 24 3.76 -13.74 3.04
CA ILE A 24 4.14 -14.85 2.16
C ILE A 24 4.02 -16.20 2.89
N GLU A 25 4.48 -16.29 4.13
CA GLU A 25 4.36 -17.51 4.93
C GLU A 25 2.89 -17.86 5.22
N ALA A 26 2.07 -16.84 5.53
CA ALA A 26 0.63 -17.02 5.71
C ALA A 26 -0.04 -17.57 4.44
N ALA A 27 0.22 -16.96 3.28
CA ALA A 27 -0.34 -17.43 2.00
C ALA A 27 0.14 -18.83 1.63
N ARG A 28 1.39 -19.19 1.98
CA ARG A 28 1.89 -20.56 1.77
C ARG A 28 1.18 -21.56 2.68
N ALA A 29 0.98 -21.21 3.95
CA ALA A 29 0.28 -22.07 4.90
C ALA A 29 -1.19 -22.27 4.50
N GLU A 30 -1.87 -21.20 4.10
CA GLU A 30 -3.26 -21.24 3.60
C GLU A 30 -3.35 -22.07 2.32
N GLY A 31 -2.46 -21.82 1.35
CA GLY A 31 -2.38 -22.59 0.12
C GLY A 31 -2.17 -24.09 0.37
N ARG A 32 -1.32 -24.47 1.34
CA ARG A 32 -1.12 -25.87 1.72
C ARG A 32 -2.38 -26.49 2.35
N ALA A 33 -3.08 -25.76 3.22
CA ALA A 33 -4.30 -26.24 3.84
C ALA A 33 -5.41 -26.47 2.81
N GLU A 34 -5.59 -25.52 1.89
CA GLU A 34 -6.58 -25.62 0.82
C GLU A 34 -6.20 -26.68 -0.23
N ALA A 35 -4.92 -26.81 -0.58
CA ALA A 35 -4.41 -27.87 -1.44
C ALA A 35 -4.77 -29.25 -0.88
N ALA A 36 -4.50 -29.48 0.41
CA ALA A 36 -4.79 -30.75 1.05
C ALA A 36 -6.30 -31.02 1.15
N ARG A 37 -7.12 -30.00 1.40
CA ARG A 37 -8.59 -30.11 1.36
C ARG A 37 -9.09 -30.48 -0.04
N PHE A 38 -8.57 -29.80 -1.06
CA PHE A 38 -8.94 -30.03 -2.45
C PHE A 38 -8.53 -31.44 -2.88
N ALA A 39 -7.28 -31.84 -2.64
CA ALA A 39 -6.80 -33.15 -3.04
C ALA A 39 -7.55 -34.26 -2.30
N ARG A 40 -7.87 -34.11 -1.01
CA ARG A 40 -8.71 -35.08 -0.25
C ARG A 40 -10.09 -35.30 -0.87
N SER A 41 -10.66 -34.31 -1.55
CA SER A 41 -11.93 -34.49 -2.25
C SER A 41 -11.83 -35.41 -3.48
N LEU A 42 -10.61 -35.61 -4.00
CA LEU A 42 -10.30 -36.48 -5.11
C LEU A 42 -9.84 -37.85 -4.59
N ALA A 43 -10.81 -38.68 -4.20
CA ALA A 43 -10.57 -40.00 -3.61
C ALA A 43 -9.93 -41.03 -4.57
N TRP A 44 -9.94 -40.76 -5.88
CA TRP A 44 -9.37 -41.62 -6.90
C TRP A 44 -7.86 -41.41 -7.14
N LEU A 45 -7.26 -40.39 -6.52
CA LEU A 45 -5.82 -40.12 -6.62
C LEU A 45 -5.02 -41.04 -5.71
N THR A 46 -3.93 -41.57 -6.26
CA THR A 46 -2.87 -42.20 -5.45
C THR A 46 -2.14 -41.15 -4.61
N ASP A 47 -1.38 -41.57 -3.61
CA ASP A 47 -0.63 -40.66 -2.74
C ASP A 47 0.39 -39.81 -3.52
N THR A 48 1.11 -40.41 -4.47
CA THR A 48 2.03 -39.66 -5.34
C THR A 48 1.30 -38.64 -6.21
N GLN A 49 0.13 -38.98 -6.78
CA GLN A 49 -0.64 -38.02 -7.57
C GLN A 49 -1.21 -36.89 -6.70
N ARG A 50 -1.58 -37.21 -5.45
CA ARG A 50 -2.04 -36.24 -4.46
C ARG A 50 -0.95 -35.23 -4.12
N GLU A 51 0.26 -35.68 -3.83
CA GLU A 51 1.41 -34.80 -3.54
C GLU A 51 1.72 -33.85 -4.71
N GLU A 52 1.71 -34.36 -5.95
CA GLU A 52 1.95 -33.54 -7.15
C GLU A 52 0.86 -32.47 -7.35
N VAL A 53 -0.42 -32.85 -7.16
CA VAL A 53 -1.55 -31.90 -7.23
C VAL A 53 -1.46 -30.86 -6.13
N GLU A 54 -1.13 -31.26 -4.90
CA GLU A 54 -1.00 -30.33 -3.77
C GLU A 54 0.12 -29.32 -4.02
N LYS A 55 1.28 -29.76 -4.51
CA LYS A 55 2.38 -28.87 -4.87
C LYS A 55 2.00 -27.88 -5.96
N ALA A 56 1.43 -28.37 -7.06
CA ALA A 56 0.97 -27.51 -8.16
C ALA A 56 -0.10 -26.51 -7.71
N TYR A 57 -0.99 -26.92 -6.82
CA TYR A 57 -2.00 -26.04 -6.22
C TYR A 57 -1.34 -24.92 -5.42
N VAL A 58 -0.41 -25.25 -4.52
CA VAL A 58 0.29 -24.25 -3.68
C VAL A 58 1.01 -23.23 -4.54
N ASP A 59 1.72 -23.66 -5.59
CA ASP A 59 2.45 -22.76 -6.48
C ASP A 59 1.49 -21.80 -7.20
N ASN A 60 0.36 -22.32 -7.70
CA ASN A 60 -0.66 -21.49 -8.35
C ASN A 60 -1.35 -20.55 -7.35
N HIS A 61 -1.62 -21.02 -6.13
CA HIS A 61 -2.21 -20.21 -5.06
C HIS A 61 -1.30 -19.02 -4.70
N LEU A 62 -0.01 -19.25 -4.53
CA LEU A 62 0.98 -18.19 -4.27
C LEU A 62 1.07 -17.20 -5.43
N ALA A 63 1.06 -17.69 -6.67
CA ALA A 63 1.07 -16.82 -7.86
C ALA A 63 -0.19 -15.93 -7.91
N LEU A 64 -1.36 -16.48 -7.61
CA LEU A 64 -2.62 -15.74 -7.57
C LEU A 64 -2.64 -14.71 -6.42
N ALA A 65 -2.23 -15.12 -5.23
CA ALA A 65 -2.12 -14.24 -4.06
C ALA A 65 -1.22 -13.04 -4.37
N ARG A 66 -0.03 -13.28 -4.94
CA ARG A 66 0.89 -12.22 -5.37
C ARG A 66 0.25 -11.24 -6.35
N ARG A 67 -0.41 -11.73 -7.41
CA ARG A 67 -1.12 -10.87 -8.38
C ARG A 67 -2.25 -10.07 -7.74
N SER A 68 -2.94 -10.64 -6.75
CA SER A 68 -3.99 -9.95 -6.01
C SER A 68 -3.42 -8.78 -5.20
N TRP A 69 -2.32 -9.00 -4.47
CA TRP A 69 -1.64 -7.98 -3.69
C TRP A 69 -1.05 -6.87 -4.58
N GLU A 70 -0.42 -7.23 -5.70
CA GLU A 70 0.11 -6.25 -6.66
C GLU A 70 -0.99 -5.33 -7.22
N ARG A 71 -2.17 -5.90 -7.54
CA ARG A 71 -3.34 -5.12 -7.96
C ARG A 71 -3.85 -4.21 -6.86
N THR A 72 -4.00 -4.72 -5.64
CA THR A 72 -4.47 -3.92 -4.49
C THR A 72 -3.49 -2.80 -4.16
N ALA A 73 -2.19 -3.09 -4.14
CA ALA A 73 -1.15 -2.10 -3.90
C ALA A 73 -1.14 -1.02 -5.00
N ARG A 74 -1.28 -1.41 -6.27
CA ARG A 74 -1.41 -0.45 -7.37
C ARG A 74 -2.65 0.44 -7.19
N ARG A 75 -3.81 -0.15 -6.92
CA ARG A 75 -5.04 0.64 -6.75
C ARG A 75 -4.96 1.57 -5.54
N GLY A 76 -4.36 1.12 -4.44
CA GLY A 76 -4.12 1.96 -3.27
C GLY A 76 -3.25 3.18 -3.59
N ARG A 77 -2.19 2.99 -4.39
CA ARG A 77 -1.33 4.11 -4.85
C ARG A 77 -2.07 5.08 -5.78
N GLU A 78 -2.85 4.56 -6.72
CA GLU A 78 -3.68 5.38 -7.60
C GLU A 78 -4.67 6.23 -6.79
N LEU A 79 -5.40 5.60 -5.87
CA LEU A 79 -6.37 6.28 -5.02
C LEU A 79 -5.68 7.37 -4.18
N ARG A 80 -4.51 7.06 -3.60
CA ARG A 80 -3.72 8.04 -2.86
C ARG A 80 -3.33 9.24 -3.72
N ALA A 81 -2.88 9.00 -4.95
CA ALA A 81 -2.52 10.08 -5.87
C ALA A 81 -3.74 10.93 -6.25
N GLU A 82 -4.91 10.32 -6.49
CA GLU A 82 -6.18 11.01 -6.74
C GLU A 82 -6.54 11.93 -5.55
N TYR A 83 -6.46 11.42 -4.32
CA TYR A 83 -6.73 12.19 -3.10
C TYR A 83 -5.71 13.32 -2.86
N GLU A 84 -4.42 13.04 -3.03
CA GLU A 84 -3.37 14.06 -2.87
C GLU A 84 -3.54 15.19 -3.89
N ALA A 85 -3.89 14.87 -5.15
CA ALA A 85 -4.18 15.86 -6.17
C ALA A 85 -5.38 16.75 -5.78
N ALA A 86 -6.47 16.15 -5.32
CA ALA A 86 -7.65 16.88 -4.86
C ALA A 86 -7.32 17.78 -3.66
N TYR A 87 -6.56 17.27 -2.69
CA TYR A 87 -6.12 18.02 -1.53
C TYR A 87 -5.21 19.19 -1.92
N HIS A 88 -4.24 18.98 -2.81
CA HIS A 88 -3.36 20.04 -3.29
C HIS A 88 -4.13 21.14 -4.02
N ALA A 89 -5.15 20.79 -4.81
CA ALA A 89 -6.02 21.76 -5.47
C ALA A 89 -6.80 22.60 -4.45
N LEU A 90 -7.40 21.96 -3.44
CA LEU A 90 -8.15 22.66 -2.40
C LEU A 90 -7.25 23.56 -1.55
N ARG A 91 -6.10 23.03 -1.10
CA ARG A 91 -5.11 23.79 -0.35
C ARG A 91 -4.65 25.03 -1.12
N ARG A 92 -4.39 24.89 -2.43
CA ARG A 92 -4.01 26.02 -3.28
C ARG A 92 -5.11 27.09 -3.33
N ARG A 93 -6.37 26.69 -3.53
CA ARG A 93 -7.51 27.63 -3.54
C ARG A 93 -7.66 28.38 -2.23
N LEU A 94 -7.55 27.68 -1.10
CA LEU A 94 -7.63 28.28 0.23
C LEU A 94 -6.48 29.25 0.49
N CYS A 95 -5.24 28.86 0.16
CA CYS A 95 -4.09 29.74 0.28
C CYS A 95 -4.25 30.99 -0.60
N THR A 96 -4.69 30.84 -1.85
CA THR A 96 -4.94 31.99 -2.74
C THR A 96 -6.02 32.91 -2.19
N ALA A 97 -7.16 32.37 -1.75
CA ALA A 97 -8.24 33.17 -1.19
C ALA A 97 -7.80 33.91 0.08
N PHE A 98 -7.06 33.23 0.96
CA PHE A 98 -6.51 33.83 2.17
C PHE A 98 -5.53 34.97 1.86
N LEU A 99 -4.59 34.76 0.94
CA LEU A 99 -3.62 35.78 0.52
C LEU A 99 -4.32 36.99 -0.12
N LEU A 100 -5.30 36.76 -1.00
CA LEU A 100 -6.10 37.85 -1.59
C LEU A 100 -6.87 38.63 -0.51
N GLY A 101 -7.51 37.93 0.43
CA GLY A 101 -8.18 38.55 1.57
C GLY A 101 -7.23 39.41 2.41
N ALA A 102 -6.02 38.91 2.68
CA ALA A 102 -5.00 39.66 3.41
C ALA A 102 -4.57 40.93 2.66
N VAL A 103 -4.37 40.86 1.34
CA VAL A 103 -4.05 42.03 0.51
C VAL A 103 -5.18 43.07 0.54
N VAL A 104 -6.44 42.63 0.45
CA VAL A 104 -7.60 43.53 0.53
C VAL A 104 -7.68 44.21 1.89
N VAL A 105 -7.52 43.47 2.99
CA VAL A 105 -7.52 44.02 4.35
C VAL A 105 -6.39 45.04 4.51
N LEU A 106 -5.18 44.71 4.06
CA LEU A 106 -4.05 45.63 4.12
C LEU A 106 -4.31 46.90 3.32
N ALA A 107 -4.89 46.81 2.13
CA ALA A 107 -5.26 47.96 1.32
C ALA A 107 -6.32 48.84 2.01
N VAL A 108 -7.34 48.24 2.62
CA VAL A 108 -8.36 48.99 3.37
C VAL A 108 -7.75 49.71 4.57
N VAL A 109 -6.87 49.04 5.32
CA VAL A 109 -6.17 49.65 6.47
C VAL A 109 -5.28 50.81 6.03
N THR A 110 -4.53 50.66 4.93
CA THR A 110 -3.66 51.74 4.43
C THR A 110 -4.46 52.91 3.90
N LEU A 111 -5.51 52.68 3.09
CA LEU A 111 -6.39 53.75 2.61
C LEU A 111 -7.09 54.47 3.77
N GLY A 112 -7.59 53.73 4.76
CA GLY A 112 -8.20 54.31 5.96
C GLY A 112 -7.22 55.14 6.78
N SER A 113 -5.96 54.71 6.88
CA SER A 113 -4.90 55.46 7.57
C SER A 113 -4.47 56.74 6.84
N VAL A 114 -4.57 56.76 5.50
CA VAL A 114 -4.28 57.94 4.68
C VAL A 114 -5.45 58.92 4.70
N GLY A 115 -6.69 58.44 4.70
CA GLY A 115 -7.87 59.31 4.80
C GLY A 115 -8.14 59.88 6.20
N ALA A 116 -7.50 59.34 7.23
CA ALA A 116 -7.60 59.82 8.61
C ALA A 116 -6.45 60.77 9.03
N ARG A 117 -5.50 61.08 8.12
CA ARG A 117 -4.45 62.08 8.29
C ARG A 117 -4.81 63.36 7.55
#